data_AF-A0A7C3BR86-F1
#
_entry.id   AF-A0A7C3BR86-F1
#
_cell.length_a   1.000
_cell.length_b   1.000
_cell.length_c   1.000
_cell.angle_alpha   90.00
_cell.angle_beta   90.00
_cell.angle_gamma   90.00
#
_symmetry.space_group_name_H-M   'P 1'
#
loop_
_entity.id
_entity.type
_entity.pdbx_description
1 polymer ?
#
loop_
_entity_poly.entity_id
_entity_poly.type
_entity_poly.pdbx_seq_one_letter_code
_entity_poly.pdbx_strand_id
1 'polypeptide(L)'
;MPEYLSPGVYVEEVDRGAKPIEGAGTAMPVFVGFSERAMVKDEIDGEIIARNVQGKAQLVTNWSQYVETFGEFVAGAYMPHAVYGYFLNGGGRCY
;
A
#
# COMPACT_ATOMS: atom_id res chain seq x y z
N MET A 1 41.03 14.10 -1.90
CA MET A 1 41.20 15.53 -2.24
C MET A 1 41.65 15.57 -3.69
N PRO A 2 40.90 16.19 -4.62
CA PRO A 2 41.30 16.23 -6.02
C PRO A 2 42.52 17.16 -6.17
N GLU A 3 43.56 16.70 -6.86
CA GLU A 3 44.68 17.54 -7.26
C GLU A 3 44.46 18.04 -8.69
N TYR A 4 44.27 19.36 -8.81
CA TYR A 4 44.05 20.04 -10.08
C TYR A 4 45.39 20.50 -10.64
N LEU A 5 45.97 19.71 -11.55
CA LEU A 5 47.33 19.91 -12.05
C LEU A 5 47.40 20.72 -13.37
N SER A 6 46.30 21.32 -13.82
CA SER A 6 46.27 22.14 -15.03
C SER A 6 45.35 23.36 -14.89
N PRO A 7 45.69 24.52 -15.50
CA PRO A 7 44.81 25.67 -15.48
C PRO A 7 43.55 25.37 -16.31
N GLY A 8 42.39 25.32 -15.65
CA GLY A 8 41.08 25.01 -16.25
C GLY A 8 39.93 25.21 -15.28
N VAL A 9 38.69 25.15 -15.79
CA VAL A 9 37.47 25.16 -14.96
C VAL A 9 37.12 23.71 -14.62
N TYR A 10 37.06 23.40 -13.33
CA TYR A 10 36.66 22.08 -12.84
C TYR A 10 35.28 22.19 -12.18
N VAL A 11 34.33 21.38 -12.63
CA VAL A 11 32.99 21.28 -12.04
C VAL A 11 32.97 20.06 -11.16
N GLU A 12 32.71 20.26 -9.86
CA GLU A 12 32.44 19.18 -8.91
C GLU A 12 30.95 19.24 -8.54
N GLU A 13 30.20 18.22 -8.92
CA GLU A 13 28.83 18.04 -8.43
C GLU A 13 28.90 17.53 -6.99
N VAL A 14 28.94 18.48 -6.05
CA VAL A 14 28.79 18.15 -4.64
C VAL A 14 27.30 18.04 -4.35
N ASP A 15 26.81 16.85 -4.00
CA ASP A 15 25.42 16.63 -3.60
C ASP A 15 25.13 17.41 -2.31
N ARG A 16 24.68 18.66 -2.45
CA ARG A 16 24.40 19.59 -1.36
C ARG A 16 22.95 20.00 -1.38
N GLY A 17 22.14 19.24 -0.64
CA GLY A 17 20.79 19.61 -0.28
C GLY A 17 20.31 18.79 0.92
N ALA A 18 19.58 19.43 1.83
CA ALA A 18 18.75 18.68 2.76
C ALA A 18 17.66 17.98 1.93
N LYS A 19 17.60 16.65 1.97
CA LYS A 19 16.50 15.91 1.36
C LYS A 19 15.19 16.38 2.01
N PRO A 20 14.20 16.86 1.24
CA PRO A 20 12.92 17.29 1.80
C PRO A 20 12.28 16.16 2.62
N ILE A 21 11.67 16.51 3.76
CA ILE A 21 10.88 15.55 4.54
C ILE A 21 9.51 15.45 3.89
N GLU A 22 9.19 14.27 3.34
CA GLU A 22 7.87 14.01 2.78
C GLU A 22 6.82 13.88 3.90
N GLY A 23 5.60 14.33 3.62
CA GLY A 23 4.48 14.13 4.52
C GLY A 23 4.15 12.65 4.68
N ALA A 24 4.14 12.16 5.93
CA ALA A 24 3.71 10.80 6.24
C ALA A 24 2.19 10.75 6.47
N GLY A 25 1.54 9.68 6.01
CA GLY A 25 0.14 9.42 6.34
C GLY A 25 -0.02 9.13 7.83
N THR A 26 -0.81 9.93 8.53
CA THR A 26 -0.99 9.82 10.00
C THR A 26 -2.11 8.87 10.42
N ALA A 27 -2.93 8.41 9.47
CA ALA A 27 -4.05 7.50 9.72
C ALA A 27 -4.02 6.34 8.72
N MET A 28 -3.58 5.17 9.19
CA MET A 28 -3.56 3.95 8.40
C MET A 28 -3.93 2.76 9.31
N PRO A 29 -5.23 2.45 9.44
CA PRO A 29 -5.69 1.39 10.32
C PRO A 29 -5.42 0.00 9.72
N VAL A 30 -5.44 -1.00 10.60
CA VAL A 30 -5.46 -2.43 10.25
C VAL A 30 -6.76 -3.02 10.76
N PHE A 31 -7.49 -3.73 9.91
CA PHE A 31 -8.72 -4.44 10.26
C PHE A 31 -8.42 -5.93 10.42
N VAL A 32 -8.79 -6.48 11.57
CA VAL A 32 -8.61 -7.92 11.87
C VAL A 32 -9.99 -8.52 12.14
N GLY A 33 -10.37 -9.53 11.37
CA GLY A 33 -11.64 -10.21 11.54
C GLY A 33 -11.88 -11.29 10.50
N PHE A 34 -13.12 -11.77 10.45
CA PHE A 34 -13.57 -12.76 9.47
C PHE A 34 -14.11 -12.07 8.23
N SER A 35 -13.88 -12.68 7.06
CA SER A 35 -14.38 -12.27 5.76
C SER A 35 -14.89 -13.50 5.00
N GLU A 36 -15.62 -13.29 3.90
CA GLU A 36 -16.15 -14.38 3.07
C GLU A 36 -15.03 -15.22 2.46
N ARG A 37 -13.98 -14.55 1.99
CA ARG A 37 -12.77 -15.17 1.43
C ARG A 37 -11.53 -14.33 1.77
N ALA A 38 -10.36 -14.83 1.40
CA ALA A 38 -9.09 -14.11 1.49
C ALA A 38 -8.20 -14.55 0.32
N MET A 39 -8.48 -14.03 -0.88
CA MET A 39 -7.81 -14.41 -2.12
C MET A 39 -7.44 -13.17 -2.92
N VAL A 40 -6.19 -13.08 -3.36
CA VAL A 40 -5.75 -12.04 -4.30
C VAL A 40 -5.53 -12.69 -5.66
N LYS A 41 -5.97 -12.00 -6.72
CA LYS A 41 -5.68 -12.38 -8.10
C LYS A 41 -4.37 -11.71 -8.51
N ASP A 42 -3.34 -12.52 -8.74
CA ASP A 42 -2.09 -12.05 -9.33
C ASP A 42 -2.03 -12.55 -10.78
N GLU A 43 -1.48 -11.74 -11.68
CA GLU A 43 -1.20 -12.15 -13.06
C GLU A 43 0.29 -12.48 -13.16
N ILE A 44 0.61 -13.74 -13.48
CA ILE A 44 1.98 -14.19 -13.73
C ILE A 44 2.01 -14.80 -15.13
N ASP A 45 2.87 -14.28 -16.01
CA ASP A 45 3.03 -14.75 -17.39
C ASP A 45 1.72 -14.82 -18.20
N GLY A 46 0.77 -13.91 -17.92
CA GLY A 46 -0.54 -13.85 -18.59
C GLY A 46 -1.60 -14.81 -18.04
N GLU A 47 -1.28 -15.56 -16.98
CA GLU A 47 -2.22 -16.44 -16.29
C GLU A 47 -2.68 -15.81 -14.95
N ILE A 48 -3.99 -15.83 -14.70
CA ILE A 48 -4.56 -15.35 -13.45
C ILE A 48 -4.48 -16.45 -12.41
N ILE A 49 -3.63 -16.25 -11.39
CA ILE A 49 -3.53 -17.13 -10.24
C ILE A 49 -4.25 -16.52 -9.03
N ALA A 50 -5.06 -17.33 -8.35
CA ALA A 50 -5.69 -16.96 -7.10
C ALA A 50 -4.80 -17.43 -5.94
N ARG A 51 -4.21 -16.49 -5.19
CA ARG A 51 -3.34 -16.76 -4.05
C ARG A 51 -4.08 -16.50 -2.75
N ASN A 52 -4.04 -17.50 -1.86
CA ASN A 52 -4.58 -17.36 -0.51
C ASN A 52 -3.72 -16.38 0.31
N VAL A 53 -4.37 -15.37 0.90
CA VAL A 53 -3.73 -14.32 1.72
C VAL A 53 -4.19 -14.36 3.18
N GLN A 54 -4.76 -15.46 3.64
CA GLN A 54 -5.18 -15.60 5.03
C GLN A 54 -4.00 -15.41 5.98
N GLY A 55 -4.18 -14.55 6.99
CA GLY A 55 -3.15 -14.20 7.96
C GLY A 55 -2.06 -13.26 7.43
N LYS A 56 -2.15 -12.81 6.17
CA LYS A 56 -1.24 -11.80 5.59
C LYS A 56 -2.00 -10.48 5.46
N ALA A 57 -1.41 -9.39 5.94
CA ALA A 57 -1.96 -8.05 5.78
C ALA A 57 -1.96 -7.68 4.29
N GLN A 58 -3.10 -7.19 3.79
CA GLN A 58 -3.26 -6.82 2.38
C GLN A 58 -3.62 -5.35 2.30
N LEU A 59 -2.88 -4.59 1.49
CA LEU A 59 -3.21 -3.19 1.25
C LEU A 59 -4.55 -3.10 0.51
N VAL A 60 -5.48 -2.35 1.09
CA VAL A 60 -6.79 -2.02 0.52
C VAL A 60 -6.94 -0.51 0.44
N THR A 61 -7.27 0.01 -0.74
CA THR A 61 -7.33 1.46 -1.02
C THR A 61 -8.75 1.97 -1.22
N ASN A 62 -9.71 1.08 -1.47
CA ASN A 62 -11.12 1.40 -1.67
C ASN A 62 -12.00 0.16 -1.41
N TRP A 63 -13.32 0.38 -1.34
CA TRP A 63 -14.28 -0.69 -1.10
C TRP A 63 -14.33 -1.75 -2.21
N SER A 64 -14.23 -1.37 -3.48
CA SER A 64 -14.26 -2.34 -4.58
C SER A 64 -13.08 -3.32 -4.52
N GLN A 65 -11.89 -2.82 -4.16
CA GLN A 65 -10.70 -3.64 -3.95
C GLN A 65 -10.87 -4.57 -2.73
N TYR A 66 -11.55 -4.09 -1.67
CA TYR A 66 -11.90 -4.94 -0.54
C TYR A 66 -12.76 -6.11 -0.98
N VAL A 67 -13.84 -5.85 -1.73
CA VAL A 67 -14.76 -6.89 -2.21
C VAL A 67 -14.06 -7.89 -3.13
N GLU A 68 -13.17 -7.41 -3.99
CA GLU A 68 -12.37 -8.30 -4.84
C GLU A 68 -11.51 -9.27 -4.03
N THR A 69 -10.90 -8.81 -2.92
CA THR A 69 -9.99 -9.63 -2.13
C THR A 69 -10.69 -10.50 -1.09
N PHE A 70 -11.66 -9.90 -0.39
CA PHE A 70 -12.25 -10.42 0.85
C PHE A 70 -13.73 -10.81 0.73
N GLY A 71 -14.38 -10.45 -0.38
CA GLY A 71 -15.81 -10.70 -0.62
C GLY A 71 -16.71 -9.60 -0.05
N GLU A 72 -18.02 -9.84 -0.11
CA GLU A 72 -19.03 -8.87 0.33
C GLU A 72 -19.45 -9.08 1.79
N PHE A 73 -20.62 -8.58 2.16
CA PHE A 73 -21.21 -8.81 3.47
C PHE A 73 -21.60 -10.29 3.62
N VAL A 74 -21.10 -10.93 4.67
CA VAL A 74 -21.43 -12.32 5.01
C VAL A 74 -21.91 -12.41 6.46
N ALA A 75 -22.93 -13.24 6.70
CA ALA A 75 -23.47 -13.44 8.04
C ALA A 75 -22.38 -13.96 9.00
N GLY A 76 -22.32 -13.40 10.20
CA GLY A 76 -21.32 -13.75 11.21
C GLY A 76 -19.96 -13.04 11.06
N ALA A 77 -19.77 -12.24 9.99
CA ALA A 77 -18.58 -11.41 9.81
C ALA A 77 -18.90 -9.91 9.95
N TYR A 78 -18.23 -9.25 10.88
CA TYR A 78 -18.39 -7.80 11.10
C TYR A 78 -17.32 -6.95 10.41
N MET A 79 -16.23 -7.57 9.95
CA MET A 79 -15.15 -6.87 9.25
C MET A 79 -15.62 -6.16 7.97
N PRO A 80 -16.46 -6.76 7.09
CA PRO A 80 -16.96 -6.07 5.91
C PRO A 80 -17.75 -4.80 6.26
N HIS A 81 -18.54 -4.84 7.33
CA HIS A 81 -19.30 -3.67 7.81
C HIS A 81 -18.39 -2.55 8.34
N ALA A 82 -17.36 -2.90 9.11
CA ALA A 82 -16.41 -1.94 9.65
C ALA A 82 -15.59 -1.26 8.55
N VAL A 83 -15.10 -2.03 7.57
CA VAL A 83 -14.32 -1.51 6.44
C VAL A 83 -15.18 -0.64 5.53
N TYR A 84 -16.40 -1.08 5.23
CA TYR A 84 -17.35 -0.28 4.45
C TYR A 84 -17.65 1.06 5.13
N GLY A 85 -17.95 1.02 6.44
CA GLY A 85 -18.18 2.23 7.23
C GLY A 85 -16.95 3.15 7.25
N TYR A 86 -15.74 2.60 7.37
CA TYR A 86 -14.51 3.39 7.34
C TYR A 86 -14.36 4.15 6.02
N PHE A 87 -14.53 3.49 4.87
CA PHE A 87 -14.46 4.16 3.57
C PHE A 87 -15.58 5.20 3.37
N LEU A 88 -16.80 4.91 3.85
CA LEU A 88 -17.91 5.87 3.81
C LEU A 88 -17.65 7.13 4.65
N ASN A 89 -16.89 7.01 5.73
CA ASN A 89 -16.52 8.14 6.60
C ASN A 89 -15.26 8.89 6.12
N GLY A 90 -14.84 8.68 4.87
CA GLY A 90 -13.66 9.35 4.30
C GLY A 90 -12.34 8.68 4.66
N GLY A 91 -12.37 7.43 5.11
CA GLY A 91 -11.18 6.61 5.33
C GLY A 91 -10.38 6.42 4.04
N GLY A 92 -9.06 6.51 4.16
CA GLY A 92 -8.11 6.26 3.06
C GLY A 92 -7.63 4.82 3.02
N ARG A 93 -6.40 4.60 2.56
CA ARG A 93 -5.75 3.28 2.58
C ARG A 93 -5.75 2.62 3.97
N CYS A 94 -5.98 1.32 4.01
CA CYS A 94 -5.93 0.48 5.21
C CYS A 94 -5.35 -0.91 4.89
N TYR A 95 -5.17 -1.72 5.93
CA TYR A 95 -4.69 -3.10 5.87
C TYR A 95 -5.66 -4.07 6.54
#